data_AF-A0A1E3G1H2-F1
#
_entry.id   AF-A0A1E3G1H2-F1
#
_cell.length_a   1.000
_cell.length_b   1.000
_cell.length_c   1.000
_cell.angle_alpha   90.00
_cell.angle_beta   90.00
_cell.angle_gamma   90.00
#
_symmetry.space_group_name_H-M   'P 1'
#
loop_
_entity.id
_entity.type
_entity.pdbx_description
1 polymer ?
#
loop_
_entity_poly.entity_id
_entity_poly.type
_entity_poly.pdbx_seq_one_letter_code
_entity_poly.pdbx_strand_id
1 'polypeptide(L)' 'MDKKELVLKVLLESQEPLRPGDIAERAGISKEDVDKILKDLKKEGKIESPKRCYYTVKKNG' A
#
# COMPACT_ATOMS: atom_id res chain seq x y z
N MET A 1 0.67 -7.61 -15.23
CA MET A 1 -0.03 -6.95 -14.11
C MET A 1 0.99 -6.57 -13.08
N ASP A 2 1.16 -5.28 -12.83
CA ASP A 2 2.11 -4.78 -11.86
C ASP A 2 1.55 -4.95 -10.44
N LYS A 3 2.28 -5.69 -9.59
CA LYS A 3 1.92 -5.84 -8.16
C LYS A 3 1.84 -4.48 -7.46
N LYS A 4 2.65 -3.50 -7.89
CA LYS A 4 2.60 -2.12 -7.41
C LYS A 4 1.24 -1.47 -7.62
N GLU A 5 0.67 -1.67 -8.81
CA GLU A 5 -0.61 -1.08 -9.19
C GLU A 5 -1.77 -1.71 -8.41
N LEU A 6 -1.73 -3.02 -8.18
CA LEU A 6 -2.67 -3.72 -7.30
C LEU A 6 -2.65 -3.16 -5.86
N VAL A 7 -1.47 -3.03 -5.27
CA VAL A 7 -1.31 -2.44 -3.92
C VAL A 7 -1.84 -1.01 -3.89
N LEU A 8 -1.50 -0.20 -4.90
CA LEU A 8 -1.95 1.18 -4.99
C LEU A 8 -3.48 1.25 -5.10
N LYS A 9 -4.09 0.38 -5.91
CA LYS A 9 -5.53 0.31 -6.13
C LYS A 9 -6.26 -0.10 -4.86
N VAL A 10 -5.77 -1.12 -4.15
CA VAL A 10 -6.32 -1.54 -2.85
C VAL A 10 -6.27 -0.40 -1.83
N LEU A 11 -5.17 0.37 -1.81
CA LEU A 11 -5.02 1.53 -0.96
C LEU A 11 -5.89 2.72 -1.39
N LEU A 12 -6.14 2.90 -2.69
CA LEU A 12 -7.01 3.94 -3.25
C LEU A 12 -8.49 3.67 -2.99
N GLU A 13 -8.92 2.42 -3.17
CA GLU A 13 -10.27 1.97 -2.86
C GLU A 13 -10.53 1.96 -1.35
N SER A 14 -9.47 1.82 -0.55
CA SER A 14 -9.55 1.93 0.90
C SER A 14 -9.48 3.39 1.35
N GLN A 15 -10.58 3.92 1.87
CA GLN A 15 -10.60 5.25 2.48
C GLN A 15 -9.78 5.33 3.78
N GLU A 16 -9.48 4.18 4.36
CA GLU A 16 -8.74 4.06 5.62
C GLU A 16 -7.33 3.50 5.39
N PRO A 17 -6.36 3.88 6.25
CA PRO A 17 -5.05 3.26 6.27
C PRO A 17 -5.16 1.74 6.44
N LEU A 18 -4.45 0.98 5.60
CA LEU A 18 -4.41 -0.48 5.67
C LEU A 18 -3.06 -0.97 6.15
N ARG A 19 -3.06 -2.13 6.81
CA ARG A 19 -1.82 -2.81 7.21
C ARG A 19 -1.26 -3.60 6.03
N PRO A 20 0.05 -3.84 5.98
CA PRO A 20 0.67 -4.66 4.92
C PRO A 20 0.07 -6.07 4.82
N GLY A 21 -0.40 -6.64 5.95
CA GLY A 21 -1.11 -7.91 5.94
C GLY A 21 -2.47 -7.84 5.22
N ASP A 22 -3.27 -6.82 5.53
CA ASP A 22 -4.57 -6.59 4.87
C ASP A 22 -4.40 -6.30 3.37
N ILE A 23 -3.36 -5.56 3.01
CA ILE A 23 -3.01 -5.27 1.61
C ILE A 23 -2.61 -6.55 0.88
N ALA A 24 -1.81 -7.42 1.50
CA ALA A 24 -1.40 -8.70 0.93
C ALA A 24 -2.61 -9.60 0.61
N GLU A 25 -3.56 -9.69 1.55
CA GLU A 25 -4.77 -10.48 1.40
C GLU A 25 -5.68 -9.91 0.30
N ARG A 26 -5.92 -8.59 0.29
CA ARG A 26 -6.77 -7.94 -0.72
C ARG A 26 -6.15 -7.93 -2.11
N ALA A 27 -4.85 -7.68 -2.21
CA ALA A 27 -4.13 -7.68 -3.48
C ALA A 27 -3.78 -9.08 -3.97
N GLY A 28 -3.93 -10.11 -3.14
CA GLY A 28 -3.61 -11.50 -3.48
C GLY A 28 -2.12 -11.74 -3.74
N ILE A 29 -1.24 -11.02 -3.05
CA ILE A 29 0.22 -11.10 -3.23
C ILE A 29 0.93 -11.40 -1.91
N SER A 30 2.16 -11.91 -2.00
CA SER A 30 2.96 -12.27 -0.82
C SER A 30 3.28 -11.05 0.03
N LYS A 31 3.30 -11.22 1.36
CA LYS A 31 3.71 -10.15 2.31
C LYS A 31 5.08 -9.57 1.97
N GLU A 32 6.00 -10.38 1.47
CA GLU A 32 7.33 -9.95 1.03
C GLU A 32 7.27 -8.99 -0.17
N ASP A 33 6.40 -9.27 -1.14
CA ASP A 33 6.18 -8.38 -2.28
C ASP A 33 5.54 -7.08 -1.81
N VAL A 34 4.51 -7.15 -0.95
CA VAL A 34 3.85 -5.98 -0.37
C VAL A 34 4.85 -5.10 0.36
N ASP A 35 5.71 -5.68 1.20
CA ASP A 35 6.70 -4.91 1.98
C ASP A 35 7.70 -4.18 1.06
N LYS A 36 8.19 -4.85 0.00
CA LYS A 36 9.03 -4.23 -1.03
C LYS A 36 8.30 -3.09 -1.74
N ILE A 37 7.08 -3.36 -2.20
CA ILE A 37 6.24 -2.39 -2.92
C ILE A 37 5.93 -1.18 -2.04
N LEU A 38 5.54 -1.38 -0.79
CA LEU A 38 5.25 -0.29 0.15
C LEU A 38 6.51 0.53 0.42
N LYS A 39 7.69 -0.09 0.56
CA LYS A 39 8.96 0.64 0.69
C LYS A 39 9.24 1.49 -0.54
N ASP A 40 9.09 0.94 -1.74
CA ASP A 40 9.25 1.67 -3.00
C ASP A 40 8.25 2.84 -3.09
N LEU A 41 6.95 2.56 -2.92
CA LEU A 41 5.89 3.57 -3.01
C LEU A 41 6.04 4.66 -1.95
N LYS A 42 6.50 4.31 -0.75
CA LYS A 42 6.79 5.27 0.33
C LYS A 42 7.99 6.14 -0.02
N LYS A 43 9.03 5.56 -0.63
CA LYS A 43 10.20 6.28 -1.13
C LYS A 43 9.84 7.20 -2.31
N GLU A 44 8.95 6.76 -3.19
CA GLU A 44 8.37 7.56 -4.27
C GLU A 44 7.40 8.65 -3.76
N GLY A 45 6.99 8.61 -2.48
CA GLY A 45 6.04 9.56 -1.89
C GLY A 45 4.59 9.35 -2.36
N LYS A 46 4.26 8.19 -2.94
CA LYS A 46 2.89 7.84 -3.37
C LYS A 46 2.01 7.35 -2.23
N ILE A 47 2.62 6.84 -1.16
CA ILE A 47 1.92 6.41 0.05
C ILE A 47 2.55 7.05 1.28
N GLU A 48 1.76 7.16 2.34
CA GLU A 48 2.17 7.66 3.64
C GLU A 48 1.76 6.69 4.76
N SER A 49 2.39 6.83 5.92
CA SER A 49 2.14 5.99 7.10
C SER A 49 1.69 6.86 8.27
N PRO A 50 0.39 7.18 8.35
CA PRO A 50 -0.15 8.07 9.40
C PRO A 50 -0.18 7.39 10.78
N LYS A 51 -0.21 6.05 10.82
CA LYS A 51 -0.15 5.23 12.05
C LYS A 51 0.91 4.14 11.90
N ARG A 52 1.46 3.72 13.04
CA ARG A 52 2.43 2.62 13.11
C ARG A 52 1.80 1.35 12.52
N CYS A 53 2.44 0.77 11.51
CA CYS A 53 1.98 -0.39 10.73
C CYS A 53 0.80 -0.16 9.78
N TYR A 54 0.44 1.09 9.48
CA TYR A 54 -0.60 1.42 8.52
C TYR A 54 -0.05 2.24 7.36
N TYR A 55 -0.57 2.00 6.17
CA TYR A 55 -0.21 2.66 4.93
C TYR A 55 -1.46 3.14 4.21
N THR A 56 -1.42 4.33 3.64
CA THR A 56 -2.50 4.89 2.81
C THR A 56 -1.90 5.63 1.63
N VAL A 57 -2.67 5.82 0.56
CA VAL A 57 -2.26 6.66 -0.56
C VAL A 57 -2.13 8.11 -0.11
N LYS A 58 -1.02 8.74 -0.49
CA LYS A 58 -0.82 10.18 -0.26
C LYS A 58 -1.74 10.93 -1.23
N LYS A 59 -2.89 11.41 -0.75
CA LYS A 59 -3.74 12.32 -1.52
C LYS A 59 -3.06 13.69 -1.52
N ASN A 60 -2.22 13.94 -2.52
CA ASN A 60 -1.94 15.31 -2.92
C ASN A 60 -3.21 15.81 -3.62
N GLY A 61 -4.09 16.47 -2.84
CA GLY A 61 -5.16 17.32 -3.39
C GLY A 61 -4.59 18.63 -3.91
#